data_AF-A0A800BXL0-F1
#
_entry.id   AF-A0A800BXL0-F1
#
_cell.length_a   1.000
_cell.length_b   1.000
_cell.length_c   1.000
_cell.angle_alpha   90.00
_cell.angle_beta   90.00
_cell.angle_gamma   90.00
#
_symmetry.space_group_name_H-M   'P 1'
#
loop_
_entity.id
_entity.type
_entity.pdbx_description
1 polymer ?
#
loop_
_entity_poly.entity_id
_entity_poly.type
_entity_poly.pdbx_seq_one_letter_code
_entity_poly.pdbx_strand_id
1 'polypeptide(L)'
;KAAEGVFCFSNPTADYLPAAKEYTASYKANYNQAPDAYGPLAYDGMKLMADAITRAGSTNKAAIVKALKETKAFNGITGAVTFTDKNTLAKSNFVVLVAKDGKWALNK
;
A
#
# COMPACT_ATOMS: atom_id res chain seq x y z
N LYS A 1 9.11 28.40 -11.82
CA LYS A 1 8.66 27.00 -11.60
C LYS A 1 9.86 26.08 -11.81
N ALA A 2 10.60 25.70 -10.75
CA ALA A 2 11.84 24.92 -10.90
C ALA A 2 11.61 23.40 -11.03
N ALA A 3 10.43 22.91 -10.62
CA ALA A 3 10.11 21.48 -10.60
C ALA A 3 9.17 21.03 -11.74
N GLU A 4 8.72 21.93 -12.62
CA GLU A 4 7.79 21.55 -13.71
C GLU A 4 8.44 20.49 -14.61
N GLY A 5 7.71 19.41 -14.92
CA GLY A 5 8.21 18.30 -15.75
C GLY A 5 9.15 17.32 -15.03
N VAL A 6 9.46 17.54 -13.74
CA VAL A 6 10.24 16.59 -12.94
C VAL A 6 9.44 15.32 -12.71
N PHE A 7 10.11 14.17 -12.87
CA PHE A 7 9.57 12.86 -12.52
C PHE A 7 9.94 12.46 -11.10
N CYS A 8 9.02 11.82 -10.41
CA CYS A 8 9.20 11.31 -9.05
C CYS A 8 8.66 9.88 -8.96
N PHE A 9 9.46 8.97 -8.40
CA PHE A 9 8.99 7.65 -8.01
C PHE A 9 8.36 7.77 -6.62
N SER A 10 7.10 7.38 -6.52
CA SER A 10 6.34 7.50 -5.28
C SER A 10 5.61 6.20 -4.99
N ASN A 11 5.35 5.97 -3.70
CA ASN A 11 4.38 4.95 -3.32
C ASN A 11 2.96 5.41 -3.73
N PRO A 12 2.00 4.48 -3.84
CA PRO A 12 0.66 4.84 -4.28
C PRO A 12 -0.11 5.47 -3.09
N THR A 13 -0.15 6.80 -3.03
CA THR A 13 -0.93 7.52 -2.03
C THR A 13 -2.43 7.36 -2.29
N ALA A 14 -3.25 7.66 -1.28
CA ALA A 14 -4.71 7.54 -1.39
C ALA A 14 -5.31 8.35 -2.56
N ASP A 15 -4.73 9.50 -2.88
CA ASP A 15 -5.16 10.38 -3.98
C ASP A 15 -5.06 9.72 -5.36
N TYR A 16 -4.18 8.73 -5.51
CA TYR A 16 -3.91 8.05 -6.77
C TYR A 16 -4.57 6.68 -6.88
N LEU A 17 -5.25 6.23 -5.81
CA LEU A 17 -5.84 4.90 -5.70
C LEU A 17 -7.36 4.99 -5.68
N PRO A 18 -8.06 4.55 -6.76
CA PRO A 18 -9.52 4.46 -6.75
C PRO A 18 -10.07 3.60 -5.60
N ALA A 19 -9.33 2.54 -5.22
CA ALA A 19 -9.66 1.65 -4.11
C ALA A 19 -9.54 2.34 -2.73
N ALA A 20 -8.87 3.49 -2.63
CA ALA A 20 -8.66 4.18 -1.37
C ALA A 20 -9.82 5.12 -0.97
N LYS A 21 -10.91 5.20 -1.76
CA LYS A 21 -12.06 6.07 -1.44
C LYS A 21 -12.68 5.75 -0.08
N GLU A 22 -13.00 4.49 0.15
CA GLU A 22 -13.60 4.04 1.42
C GLU A 22 -12.63 4.25 2.59
N TYR A 23 -11.37 3.85 2.41
CA TYR A 23 -10.31 4.08 3.39
C TYR A 23 -10.18 5.57 3.75
N THR A 24 -10.15 6.45 2.76
CA THR A 24 -10.03 7.90 2.97
C THR A 24 -11.23 8.46 3.73
N ALA A 25 -12.44 8.00 3.39
CA ALA A 25 -13.66 8.41 4.09
C ALA A 25 -13.65 7.95 5.55
N SER A 26 -13.35 6.68 5.81
CA SER A 26 -13.26 6.14 7.17
C SER A 26 -12.14 6.79 7.98
N TYR A 27 -10.97 7.04 7.37
CA TYR A 27 -9.85 7.70 8.05
C TYR A 27 -10.23 9.14 8.45
N LYS A 28 -10.85 9.91 7.55
CA LYS A 28 -11.34 11.27 7.85
C LYS A 28 -12.40 11.26 8.95
N ALA A 29 -13.32 10.31 8.94
CA ALA A 29 -14.34 10.19 9.99
C ALA A 29 -13.75 9.92 11.38
N ASN A 30 -12.68 9.12 11.46
CA ASN A 30 -12.07 8.74 12.74
C ASN A 30 -11.03 9.74 13.26
N TYR A 31 -10.31 10.42 12.37
CA TYR A 31 -9.15 11.24 12.72
C TYR A 31 -9.28 12.72 12.33
N ASN A 32 -10.38 13.09 11.69
CA ASN A 32 -10.69 14.45 11.26
C ASN A 32 -9.61 15.08 10.33
N GLN A 33 -8.86 14.24 9.62
CA GLN A 33 -7.82 14.63 8.68
C GLN A 33 -7.69 13.60 7.55
N ALA A 34 -7.06 13.98 6.43
CA ALA A 34 -6.76 13.04 5.36
C ALA A 34 -5.63 12.07 5.78
N PRO A 35 -5.62 10.83 5.26
CA PRO A 35 -4.49 9.93 5.46
C PRO A 35 -3.22 10.51 4.84
N ASP A 36 -2.08 10.23 5.47
CA ASP A 36 -0.78 10.59 4.91
C ASP A 36 -0.39 9.68 3.73
N ALA A 37 0.79 9.95 3.14
CA ALA A 37 1.29 9.22 2.00
C ALA A 37 1.47 7.71 2.28
N TYR A 38 1.81 7.31 3.50
CA TYR A 38 2.11 5.92 3.88
C TYR A 38 0.94 5.17 4.52
N GLY A 39 -0.12 5.89 4.90
CA GLY A 39 -1.32 5.35 5.55
C GLY A 39 -1.90 4.11 4.86
N PRO A 40 -2.15 4.14 3.53
CA PRO A 40 -2.64 2.97 2.79
C PRO A 40 -1.72 1.75 2.87
N LEU A 41 -0.39 1.94 2.80
CA LEU A 41 0.58 0.85 2.90
C LEU A 41 0.57 0.22 4.30
N ALA A 42 0.52 1.06 5.33
CA ALA A 42 0.44 0.59 6.71
C ALA A 42 -0.86 -0.19 6.96
N TYR A 43 -1.97 0.28 6.41
CA TYR A 43 -3.26 -0.40 6.50
C TYR A 43 -3.21 -1.80 5.86
N ASP A 44 -2.69 -1.90 4.64
CA ASP A 44 -2.54 -3.19 3.95
C ASP A 44 -1.59 -4.13 4.70
N GLY A 45 -0.46 -3.62 5.20
CA GLY A 45 0.51 -4.41 5.96
C GLY A 45 -0.10 -5.00 7.24
N MET A 46 -0.90 -4.21 7.96
CA MET A 46 -1.60 -4.69 9.15
C MET A 46 -2.68 -5.72 8.82
N LYS A 47 -3.45 -5.50 7.76
CA LYS A 47 -4.46 -6.45 7.29
C LYS A 47 -3.84 -7.77 6.85
N LEU A 48 -2.71 -7.72 6.15
CA LEU A 48 -1.93 -8.88 5.74
C LEU A 48 -1.37 -9.66 6.94
N MET A 49 -0.83 -8.95 7.94
CA MET A 49 -0.34 -9.59 9.17
C MET A 49 -1.48 -10.29 9.93
N ALA A 50 -2.62 -9.62 10.08
CA ALA A 50 -3.80 -10.19 10.72
C ALA A 50 -4.28 -11.46 9.99
N ASP A 51 -4.39 -11.40 8.66
CA ASP A 51 -4.73 -12.57 7.82
C ASP A 51 -3.75 -13.73 8.03
N ALA A 52 -2.44 -13.46 8.03
CA ALA A 52 -1.43 -14.49 8.22
C ALA A 52 -1.51 -15.12 9.62
N ILE A 53 -1.75 -14.32 10.68
CA ILE A 53 -1.97 -14.81 12.04
C ILE A 53 -3.21 -15.71 12.10
N THR A 54 -4.31 -15.28 11.47
CA THR A 54 -5.54 -16.08 11.38
C THR A 54 -5.30 -17.41 10.68
N ARG A 55 -4.63 -17.41 9.52
CA ARG A 55 -4.29 -18.65 8.79
C ARG A 55 -3.32 -19.55 9.54
N ALA A 56 -2.39 -18.97 10.31
CA ALA A 56 -1.46 -19.72 11.15
C ALA A 56 -2.13 -20.36 12.38
N GLY A 57 -3.34 -19.91 12.75
CA GLY A 57 -4.07 -20.40 13.92
C GLY A 57 -3.34 -20.21 15.26
N SER A 58 -2.32 -19.36 15.30
CA SER A 58 -1.46 -19.17 16.47
C SER A 58 -0.68 -17.86 16.40
N THR A 59 -0.11 -17.46 17.54
CA THR A 59 0.85 -16.35 17.64
C THR A 59 2.30 -16.83 17.51
N ASN A 60 2.53 -18.08 17.09
CA ASN A 60 3.87 -18.62 16.92
C ASN A 60 4.56 -17.99 15.71
N LYS A 61 5.75 -17.41 15.94
CA LYS A 61 6.54 -16.71 14.92
C LYS A 61 6.78 -17.55 13.65
N ALA A 62 7.17 -18.81 13.79
CA ALA A 62 7.50 -19.65 12.64
C ALA A 62 6.26 -19.98 11.80
N ALA A 63 5.11 -20.22 12.46
CA ALA A 63 3.84 -20.45 11.79
C ALA A 63 3.37 -19.20 11.01
N ILE A 64 3.49 -18.01 11.60
CA ILE A 64 3.12 -16.74 10.95
C ILE A 64 4.02 -16.46 9.75
N VAL A 65 5.34 -16.65 9.89
CA VAL A 65 6.28 -16.46 8.76
C VAL A 65 5.98 -17.42 7.62
N LYS A 66 5.63 -18.68 7.91
CA LYS A 66 5.19 -19.64 6.90
C LYS A 66 3.91 -19.16 6.20
N ALA A 67 2.91 -18.73 6.96
CA ALA A 67 1.66 -18.21 6.40
C ALA A 67 1.87 -16.96 5.52
N LEU A 68 2.75 -16.04 5.93
CA LEU A 68 3.11 -14.87 5.13
C LEU A 68 3.79 -15.25 3.81
N LYS A 69 4.71 -16.22 3.83
CA LYS A 69 5.37 -16.74 2.62
C LYS A 69 4.40 -17.43 1.67
N GLU A 70 3.38 -18.08 2.21
CA GLU A 70 2.33 -18.76 1.44
C GLU A 70 1.29 -17.78 0.87
N THR A 71 1.34 -16.49 1.24
CA THR A 71 0.42 -15.48 0.71
C THR A 71 0.56 -15.34 -0.80
N LYS A 72 -0.56 -15.51 -1.50
CA LYS A 72 -0.69 -15.27 -2.94
C LYS A 72 -1.84 -14.30 -3.19
N ALA A 73 -1.55 -13.24 -3.94
CA ALA A 73 -2.52 -12.23 -4.38
C ALA A 73 -3.44 -11.69 -3.27
N PHE A 74 -2.90 -11.43 -2.07
CA PHE A 74 -3.67 -10.79 -1.00
C PHE A 74 -4.15 -9.40 -1.45
N ASN A 75 -5.46 -9.17 -1.38
CA ASN A 75 -6.07 -7.97 -1.94
C ASN A 75 -5.97 -6.77 -0.98
N GLY A 76 -4.95 -5.93 -1.18
CA GLY A 76 -4.78 -4.65 -0.48
C GLY A 76 -5.26 -3.45 -1.29
N ILE A 77 -5.49 -2.33 -0.62
CA ILE A 77 -5.86 -1.03 -1.22
C ILE A 77 -4.76 -0.55 -2.19
N THR A 78 -3.50 -0.81 -1.84
CA THR A 78 -2.31 -0.44 -2.61
C THR A 78 -1.92 -1.46 -3.67
N GLY A 79 -2.75 -2.48 -3.89
CA GLY A 79 -2.55 -3.55 -4.87
C GLY A 79 -2.39 -4.94 -4.24
N ALA A 80 -2.33 -5.95 -5.10
CA ALA A 80 -2.22 -7.33 -4.66
C ALA A 80 -0.81 -7.64 -4.12
N VAL A 81 -0.74 -8.25 -2.94
CA VAL A 81 0.51 -8.66 -2.30
C VAL A 81 0.80 -10.13 -2.59
N THR A 82 1.98 -10.37 -3.16
CA THR A 82 2.60 -11.69 -3.32
C THR A 82 4.09 -11.50 -3.07
N PHE A 83 4.73 -12.42 -2.35
CA PHE A 83 6.15 -12.34 -2.06
C PHE A 83 6.98 -13.22 -3.01
N THR A 84 8.19 -12.77 -3.31
CA THR A 84 9.23 -13.59 -3.94
C THR A 84 9.90 -14.48 -2.90
N ASP A 85 10.73 -15.44 -3.35
CA ASP A 85 11.56 -16.27 -2.48
C ASP A 85 12.59 -15.47 -1.65
N LYS A 86 12.86 -14.21 -2.05
CA LYS A 86 13.71 -13.28 -1.32
C LYS A 86 12.95 -12.45 -0.28
N ASN A 87 11.67 -12.77 -0.04
CA ASN A 87 10.76 -12.03 0.84
C ASN A 87 10.54 -10.56 0.43
N THR A 88 10.60 -10.26 -0.87
CA THR A 88 10.25 -8.95 -1.43
C THR A 88 8.90 -9.01 -2.13
N LEU A 89 8.24 -7.88 -2.37
CA LEU A 89 7.06 -7.87 -3.23
C LEU A 89 7.42 -8.38 -4.63
N ALA A 90 6.61 -9.30 -5.15
CA ALA A 90 6.77 -9.87 -6.49
C ALA A 90 6.42 -8.87 -7.60
N LYS A 91 5.57 -7.88 -7.30
CA LYS A 91 5.24 -6.77 -8.17
C LYS A 91 5.34 -5.48 -7.37
N SER A 92 6.12 -4.51 -7.88
CA SER A 92 6.17 -3.17 -7.30
C SER A 92 4.83 -2.47 -7.48
N ASN A 93 4.38 -1.77 -6.45
CA ASN A 93 3.21 -0.90 -6.49
C ASN A 93 3.59 0.59 -6.57
N PHE A 94 4.88 0.90 -6.77
CA PHE A 94 5.32 2.28 -6.98
C PHE A 94 4.74 2.84 -8.28
N VAL A 95 4.38 4.11 -8.21
CA VAL A 95 3.85 4.89 -9.34
C VAL A 95 4.87 5.95 -9.74
N VAL A 96 4.83 6.33 -11.02
CA VAL A 96 5.60 7.46 -11.53
C VAL A 96 4.70 8.68 -11.51
N LEU A 97 5.16 9.74 -10.86
CA LEU A 97 4.51 11.04 -10.83
C LEU A 97 5.29 12.02 -11.71
N VAL A 98 4.58 13.00 -12.27
CA VAL A 98 5.16 14.14 -12.97
C VAL A 98 4.60 15.42 -12.36
N ALA A 99 5.49 16.37 -12.10
CA ALA A 99 5.11 17.69 -11.63
C ALA A 99 4.47 18.49 -12.77
N LYS A 100 3.18 18.81 -12.62
CA LYS A 100 2.37 19.59 -13.56
C LYS A 100 1.63 20.68 -12.81
N ASP A 101 1.78 21.93 -13.23
CA ASP A 101 1.09 23.09 -12.66
C ASP A 101 1.25 23.22 -11.13
N GLY A 102 2.46 22.92 -10.65
CA GLY A 102 2.78 22.97 -9.21
C GLY A 102 2.16 21.85 -8.38
N LYS A 103 1.61 20.79 -9.01
CA LYS A 103 1.07 19.61 -8.35
C LYS A 103 1.69 18.33 -8.90
N TRP A 104 1.63 17.25 -8.11
CA TRP A 104 2.01 15.93 -8.58
C TRP A 104 0.82 15.24 -9.26
N ALA A 105 1.01 14.80 -10.50
CA ALA A 105 0.04 14.04 -11.28
C ALA A 105 0.61 12.66 -11.63
N LEU A 106 -0.26 11.64 -11.69
CA LEU A 106 0.13 10.33 -12.23
C LEU A 106 0.65 10.48 -13.66
N ASN A 107 1.86 9.96 -13.90
CA ASN A 107 2.38 9.78 -15.24
C ASN A 107 1.92 8.42 -15.76
N LYS A 108 0.97 8.42 -16.70
CA LYS A 108 0.45 7.22 -17.36
C LYS A 108 1.18 6.95 -18.66
#